data_AF-A0A914C9Z9-F1
#
_entry.id   AF-A0A914C9Z9-F1
#
_cell.length_a   1.000
_cell.length_b   1.000
_cell.length_c   1.000
_cell.angle_alpha   90.00
_cell.angle_beta   90.00
_cell.angle_gamma   90.00
#
_symmetry.space_group_name_H-M   'P 1'
#
loop_
_entity.id
_entity.type
_entity.pdbx_description
1 polymer ?
#
loop_
_entity_poly.entity_id
_entity_poly.type
_entity_poly.pdbx_seq_one_letter_code
_entity_poly.pdbx_strand_id
1 'polypeptide(L)'
;MLRNLFRHDLTSSDNESDSDSDILQSTKSAESKIINFRCSSYVKPSISQENSLFVIDTEEVEPIDNEPDVSKLKEQPLILKPTTDPEILKILEKSVVKPGFDQKPAEEIVAKSMRQLKRERKIQSEKTKGQDWFDLPATELTEEKQRDLEIIRMRDAIDPKTHYRKEDTTQKLPKYFQVGHIVEGKADFYSSRLTKKERKRTLVEEILHDQDLMAKNKKRYTDIKAREAITKRGSFQRRGGLSKRSKHIKQKQK
;
A
#
# COMPACT_ATOMS: atom_id res chain seq x y z
N MET A 1 -16.13 25.78 61.39
CA MET A 1 -17.44 25.18 61.03
C MET A 1 -17.18 23.97 60.17
N LEU A 2 -17.79 22.86 60.57
CA LEU A 2 -17.65 21.51 60.02
C LEU A 2 -18.09 21.41 58.55
N ARG A 3 -17.37 20.63 57.74
CA ARG A 3 -17.89 19.36 57.18
C ARG A 3 -16.82 18.59 56.40
N ASN A 4 -16.61 17.36 56.87
CA ASN A 4 -15.98 16.22 56.22
C ASN A 4 -16.69 15.80 54.92
N LEU A 5 -16.07 14.78 54.28
CA LEU A 5 -16.62 13.80 53.31
C LEU A 5 -16.36 14.23 51.85
N PHE A 6 -15.62 13.50 51.01
CA PHE A 6 -15.60 12.05 50.83
C PHE A 6 -14.32 11.59 50.12
N ARG A 7 -13.78 10.46 50.60
CA ARG A 7 -12.69 9.67 50.02
C ARG A 7 -13.34 8.54 49.22
N HIS A 8 -12.87 8.27 48.01
CA HIS A 8 -13.05 6.97 47.37
C HIS A 8 -11.75 6.54 46.71
N ASP A 9 -11.03 5.66 47.41
CA ASP A 9 -10.21 4.63 46.80
C ASP A 9 -11.16 3.47 46.45
N LEU A 10 -11.18 3.00 45.21
CA LEU A 10 -11.58 1.64 44.86
C LEU A 10 -10.73 1.13 43.69
N THR A 11 -9.83 0.22 44.02
CA THR A 11 -9.30 -0.83 43.17
C THR A 11 -10.40 -1.82 42.80
N SER A 12 -10.51 -2.21 41.52
CA SER A 12 -11.17 -3.43 41.05
C SER A 12 -10.43 -3.85 39.79
N SER A 13 -9.53 -4.82 39.91
CA SER A 13 -9.76 -6.25 39.65
C SER A 13 -9.97 -6.52 38.17
N ASP A 14 -8.95 -7.17 37.61
CA ASP A 14 -9.02 -8.03 36.45
C ASP A 14 -10.23 -8.99 36.56
N ASN A 15 -11.01 -9.11 35.49
CA ASN A 15 -11.29 -10.38 34.83
C ASN A 15 -12.34 -10.26 33.71
N GLU A 16 -12.05 -11.02 32.65
CA GLU A 16 -13.01 -11.73 31.77
C GLU A 16 -13.88 -10.89 30.81
N SER A 17 -13.69 -11.08 29.51
CA SER A 17 -14.27 -12.25 28.82
C SER A 17 -14.10 -12.11 27.30
N ASP A 18 -13.31 -13.03 26.72
CA ASP A 18 -13.46 -13.43 25.33
C ASP A 18 -14.90 -13.91 25.14
N SER A 19 -15.61 -13.28 24.21
CA SER A 19 -16.94 -13.71 23.75
C SER A 19 -16.90 -13.89 22.25
N ASP A 20 -16.45 -15.08 21.85
CA ASP A 20 -16.82 -15.68 20.57
C ASP A 20 -18.35 -15.70 20.49
N SER A 21 -18.91 -15.02 19.50
CA SER A 21 -20.30 -15.22 19.11
C SER A 21 -20.35 -15.50 17.61
N ASP A 22 -20.83 -16.72 17.35
CA ASP A 22 -21.07 -17.32 16.05
C ASP A 22 -21.89 -16.41 15.13
N ILE A 23 -21.35 -16.10 13.95
CA ILE A 23 -22.16 -15.70 12.81
C ILE A 23 -22.12 -16.83 11.79
N LEU A 24 -23.27 -17.51 11.73
CA LEU A 24 -23.65 -18.55 10.79
C LEU A 24 -23.32 -18.17 9.33
N GLN A 25 -22.48 -19.03 8.75
CA GLN A 25 -22.60 -19.66 7.43
C GLN A 25 -23.42 -18.89 6.37
N SER A 26 -22.70 -18.17 5.52
CA SER A 26 -23.09 -17.91 4.14
C SER A 26 -21.87 -18.14 3.24
N THR A 27 -21.41 -19.39 3.18
CA THR A 27 -20.45 -19.83 2.17
C THR A 27 -21.19 -20.07 0.87
N LYS A 28 -21.17 -19.07 -0.03
CA LYS A 28 -21.37 -19.34 -1.45
C LYS A 28 -20.24 -20.29 -1.89
N SER A 29 -20.64 -21.51 -2.24
CA SER A 29 -19.80 -22.59 -2.76
C SER A 29 -18.89 -22.06 -3.88
N ALA A 30 -17.61 -21.88 -3.56
CA ALA A 30 -16.55 -21.92 -4.55
C ALA A 30 -15.96 -23.33 -4.46
N GLU A 31 -16.39 -24.20 -5.38
CA GLU A 31 -15.91 -25.57 -5.49
C GLU A 31 -14.40 -25.58 -5.79
N SER A 32 -13.57 -25.60 -4.74
CA SER A 32 -12.19 -26.02 -4.88
C SER A 32 -12.20 -27.52 -5.13
N LYS A 33 -12.02 -27.92 -6.40
CA LYS A 33 -11.73 -29.31 -6.76
C LYS A 33 -10.45 -29.74 -6.06
N ILE A 34 -10.59 -30.33 -4.87
CA ILE A 34 -9.51 -31.05 -4.19
C ILE A 34 -9.23 -32.27 -5.06
N ILE A 35 -8.13 -32.22 -5.80
CA ILE A 35 -7.62 -33.37 -6.55
C ILE A 35 -7.10 -34.36 -5.51
N ASN A 36 -7.92 -35.35 -5.18
CA ASN A 36 -7.51 -36.48 -4.37
C ASN A 36 -6.52 -37.33 -5.17
N PHE A 37 -5.22 -37.16 -4.94
CA PHE A 37 -4.22 -38.13 -5.38
C PHE A 37 -4.37 -39.41 -4.56
N ARG A 38 -5.19 -40.33 -5.05
CA ARG A 38 -5.20 -41.71 -4.56
C ARG A 38 -3.96 -42.39 -5.14
N CYS A 39 -2.88 -42.47 -4.37
CA CYS A 39 -1.76 -43.34 -4.70
C CYS A 39 -2.31 -44.77 -4.76
N SER A 40 -2.39 -45.33 -5.97
CA SER A 40 -2.60 -46.76 -6.16
C SER A 40 -1.42 -47.48 -5.53
N SER A 41 -1.68 -48.33 -4.53
CA SER A 41 -0.66 -49.19 -3.94
C SER A 41 -0.02 -50.02 -5.05
N TYR A 42 1.28 -49.87 -5.22
CA TYR A 42 2.08 -50.64 -6.16
C TYR A 42 1.97 -52.14 -5.83
N VAL A 43 1.32 -52.91 -6.70
CA VAL A 43 1.34 -54.37 -6.67
C VAL A 43 2.41 -54.82 -7.64
N LYS A 44 3.45 -55.51 -7.15
CA LYS A 44 4.46 -56.16 -8.00
C LYS A 44 3.76 -57.28 -8.80
N PRO A 45 3.76 -57.25 -10.15
CA PRO A 45 3.32 -58.40 -10.91
C PRO A 45 4.37 -59.52 -10.79
N SER A 46 3.97 -60.65 -10.21
CA SER A 46 4.72 -61.90 -10.32
C SER A 46 4.58 -62.40 -11.75
N ILE A 47 5.59 -62.16 -12.59
CA ILE A 47 5.71 -62.82 -13.88
C ILE A 47 6.08 -64.28 -13.59
N SER A 48 5.05 -65.12 -13.62
CA SER A 48 5.18 -66.54 -13.93
C SER A 48 5.85 -66.63 -15.28
N GLN A 49 6.98 -67.33 -15.32
CA GLN A 49 7.58 -67.84 -16.55
C GLN A 49 6.44 -68.44 -17.37
N GLU A 50 6.19 -67.92 -18.58
CA GLU A 50 6.08 -68.63 -19.87
C GLU A 50 5.94 -67.53 -20.94
N ASN A 51 6.57 -67.74 -22.10
CA ASN A 51 6.61 -66.89 -23.31
C ASN A 51 7.90 -66.05 -23.47
N SER A 52 8.95 -66.75 -23.88
CA SER A 52 10.14 -66.21 -24.54
C SER A 52 9.76 -65.45 -25.81
N LEU A 53 9.91 -64.12 -25.78
CA LEU A 53 9.62 -63.22 -26.89
C LEU A 53 10.88 -62.83 -27.68
N PHE A 54 11.81 -63.78 -27.81
CA PHE A 54 12.93 -63.74 -28.76
C PHE A 54 13.15 -65.13 -29.31
N VAL A 55 12.49 -65.43 -30.43
CA VAL A 55 12.93 -66.51 -31.34
C VAL A 55 13.90 -65.85 -32.29
N ILE A 56 15.19 -66.19 -32.16
CA ILE A 56 16.20 -65.90 -33.15
C ILE A 56 16.22 -67.13 -34.05
N ASP A 57 15.71 -66.99 -35.27
CA ASP A 57 15.82 -68.04 -36.28
C ASP A 57 17.31 -68.23 -36.62
N THR A 58 17.87 -69.36 -36.23
CA THR A 58 19.18 -69.83 -36.67
C THR A 58 18.99 -70.62 -37.95
N GLU A 59 19.18 -69.99 -39.10
CA GLU A 59 19.54 -70.69 -40.33
C GLU A 59 21.06 -70.91 -40.33
N GLU A 60 21.47 -72.15 -40.57
CA GLU A 60 22.86 -72.59 -40.65
C GLU A 60 23.61 -71.83 -41.75
N VAL A 61 24.59 -71.01 -41.37
CA VAL A 61 25.62 -70.48 -42.28
C VAL A 61 26.98 -70.77 -41.66
N GLU A 62 27.81 -71.48 -42.43
CA GLU A 62 29.14 -71.95 -42.06
C GLU A 62 30.12 -70.83 -41.65
N PRO A 63 31.11 -71.12 -40.79
CA PRO A 63 32.01 -70.10 -40.26
C PRO A 63 33.01 -69.62 -41.32
N ILE A 64 33.01 -68.32 -41.58
CA ILE A 64 34.08 -67.62 -42.31
C ILE A 64 34.86 -66.80 -41.28
N ASP A 65 36.05 -67.28 -40.95
CA ASP A 65 37.04 -66.56 -40.14
C ASP A 65 37.44 -65.26 -40.84
N ASN A 66 37.07 -64.10 -40.28
CA ASN A 66 37.75 -62.82 -40.49
C ASN A 66 37.43 -61.88 -39.32
N GLU A 67 38.36 -61.70 -38.39
CA GLU A 67 38.34 -60.62 -37.40
C GLU A 67 38.45 -59.25 -38.09
N PRO A 68 37.54 -58.28 -37.85
CA PRO A 68 37.81 -56.89 -38.20
C PRO A 68 38.52 -56.16 -37.04
N ASP A 69 39.73 -55.71 -37.34
CA ASP A 69 40.59 -54.83 -36.55
C ASP A 69 39.85 -53.66 -35.88
N VAL A 70 39.82 -53.67 -34.54
CA VAL A 70 39.23 -52.61 -33.70
C VAL A 70 40.21 -51.44 -33.59
N SER A 71 40.43 -50.68 -34.68
CA SER A 71 41.38 -49.54 -34.62
C SER A 71 41.01 -48.30 -35.43
N LYS A 72 39.79 -48.20 -36.01
CA LYS A 72 39.34 -46.97 -36.70
C LYS A 72 37.86 -46.65 -36.48
N LEU A 73 37.47 -46.38 -35.23
CA LEU A 73 36.27 -45.58 -34.96
C LEU A 73 36.72 -44.27 -34.33
N LYS A 74 36.81 -43.24 -35.17
CA LYS A 74 37.05 -41.88 -34.73
C LYS A 74 35.77 -41.42 -34.03
N GLU A 75 35.80 -41.36 -32.71
CA GLU A 75 34.73 -40.79 -31.90
C GLU A 75 34.53 -39.33 -32.32
N GLN A 76 33.55 -39.08 -33.18
CA GLN A 76 33.00 -37.75 -33.39
C GLN A 76 32.08 -37.50 -32.19
N PRO A 77 32.27 -36.43 -31.41
CA PRO A 77 31.30 -36.10 -30.37
C PRO A 77 29.95 -35.91 -31.05
N LEU A 78 28.99 -36.76 -30.72
CA LEU A 78 27.60 -36.61 -31.16
C LEU A 78 27.05 -35.34 -30.51
N ILE A 79 27.32 -34.19 -31.11
CA ILE A 79 26.59 -32.97 -30.83
C ILE A 79 25.20 -33.19 -31.44
N LEU A 80 24.32 -33.78 -30.66
CA LEU A 80 22.89 -33.81 -30.94
C LEU A 80 22.43 -32.35 -31.01
N LYS A 81 22.37 -31.79 -32.21
CA LYS A 81 21.63 -30.56 -32.44
C LYS A 81 20.17 -30.90 -32.12
N PRO A 82 19.52 -30.27 -31.13
CA PRO A 82 18.12 -30.52 -30.89
C PRO A 82 17.36 -30.06 -32.14
N THR A 83 16.98 -31.01 -32.99
CA THR A 83 16.01 -30.79 -34.06
C THR A 83 14.65 -30.72 -33.39
N THR A 84 14.40 -29.63 -32.68
CA THR A 84 13.10 -29.36 -32.08
C THR A 84 12.22 -28.74 -33.13
N ASP A 85 11.20 -29.48 -33.53
CA ASP A 85 10.14 -28.97 -34.38
C ASP A 85 9.50 -27.72 -33.76
N PRO A 86 9.08 -26.73 -34.56
CA PRO A 86 8.53 -25.47 -34.06
C PRO A 86 7.25 -25.70 -33.22
N GLU A 87 6.54 -26.78 -33.47
CA GLU A 87 5.35 -27.18 -32.71
C GLU A 87 5.70 -27.66 -31.29
N ILE A 88 6.79 -28.41 -31.14
CA ILE A 88 7.29 -28.89 -29.84
C ILE A 88 7.79 -27.71 -29.01
N LEU A 89 8.49 -26.74 -29.62
CA LEU A 89 8.90 -25.52 -28.92
C LEU A 89 7.71 -24.71 -28.39
N LYS A 90 6.61 -24.64 -29.16
CA LYS A 90 5.38 -23.95 -28.75
C LYS A 90 4.65 -24.66 -27.60
N ILE A 91 4.77 -25.99 -27.50
CA ILE A 91 4.28 -26.79 -26.38
C ILE A 91 5.17 -26.58 -25.15
N LEU A 92 6.50 -26.64 -25.33
CA LEU A 92 7.50 -26.44 -24.27
C LEU A 92 7.47 -25.02 -23.69
N GLU A 93 7.15 -24.01 -24.50
CA GLU A 93 7.02 -22.62 -24.07
C GLU A 93 5.93 -22.43 -23.00
N LYS A 94 4.89 -23.27 -23.03
CA LYS A 94 3.81 -23.28 -22.03
C LYS A 94 4.15 -24.08 -20.77
N SER A 95 5.25 -24.83 -20.77
CA SER A 95 5.65 -25.67 -19.65
C SER A 95 6.22 -24.85 -18.48
N VAL A 96 6.15 -25.41 -17.28
CA VAL A 96 6.72 -24.81 -16.07
C VAL A 96 8.25 -24.82 -16.10
N VAL A 97 8.84 -25.80 -16.80
CA VAL A 97 10.28 -26.02 -16.89
C VAL A 97 10.83 -25.27 -18.10
N LYS A 98 11.18 -23.99 -17.89
CA LYS A 98 11.83 -23.16 -18.90
C LYS A 98 13.32 -23.52 -19.01
N PRO A 99 13.97 -23.33 -20.18
CA PRO A 99 15.43 -23.44 -20.25
C PRO A 99 16.07 -22.46 -19.26
N GLY A 100 16.88 -22.97 -18.32
CA GLY A 100 17.42 -22.19 -17.18
C GLY A 100 16.57 -22.25 -15.91
N PHE A 101 15.51 -23.08 -15.85
CA PHE A 101 14.74 -23.34 -14.63
C PHE A 101 15.61 -23.89 -13.49
N ASP A 102 16.61 -24.72 -13.83
CA ASP A 102 17.54 -25.31 -12.87
C ASP A 102 18.57 -24.31 -12.31
N GLN A 103 18.77 -23.17 -13.00
CA GLN A 103 19.72 -22.14 -12.60
C GLN A 103 19.12 -21.11 -11.63
N LYS A 104 17.81 -21.19 -11.35
CA LYS A 104 17.19 -20.32 -10.35
C LYS A 104 17.80 -20.65 -8.99
N PRO A 105 18.34 -19.65 -8.26
CA PRO A 105 18.93 -19.91 -6.96
C PRO A 105 17.87 -20.48 -6.03
N ALA A 106 18.25 -21.48 -5.22
CA ALA A 106 17.38 -22.09 -4.20
C ALA A 106 16.75 -21.06 -3.24
N GLU A 107 17.30 -19.85 -3.18
CA GLU A 107 16.78 -18.67 -2.47
C GLU A 107 15.34 -18.28 -2.88
N GLU A 108 14.95 -18.47 -4.15
CA GLU A 108 13.56 -18.19 -4.60
C GLU A 108 12.57 -19.26 -4.14
N ILE A 109 13.05 -20.48 -3.84
CA ILE A 109 12.25 -21.66 -3.43
C ILE A 109 12.38 -21.90 -1.92
N VAL A 110 12.69 -20.88 -1.13
CA VAL A 110 12.62 -21.01 0.33
C VAL A 110 11.14 -21.00 0.73
N ALA A 111 10.64 -22.14 1.18
CA ALA A 111 9.29 -22.27 1.71
C ALA A 111 9.11 -21.30 2.89
N LYS A 112 8.32 -20.26 2.66
CA LYS A 112 8.06 -19.23 3.68
C LYS A 112 7.22 -19.81 4.80
N SER A 113 7.57 -19.49 6.04
CA SER A 113 6.76 -19.82 7.21
C SER A 113 5.37 -19.19 7.09
N MET A 114 4.34 -19.84 7.66
CA MET A 114 2.98 -19.29 7.75
C MET A 114 2.95 -17.88 8.33
N ARG A 115 3.83 -17.57 9.29
CA ARG A 115 3.96 -16.23 9.88
C ARG A 115 4.52 -15.21 8.89
N GLN A 116 5.48 -15.60 8.07
CA GLN A 116 6.03 -14.75 7.00
C GLN A 116 4.97 -14.48 5.94
N LEU A 117 4.23 -15.51 5.49
CA LEU A 117 3.12 -15.34 4.55
C LEU A 117 2.03 -14.40 5.09
N LYS A 118 1.65 -14.52 6.37
CA LYS A 118 0.68 -13.61 7.00
C LYS A 118 1.20 -12.17 7.05
N ARG A 119 2.49 -11.97 7.33
CA ARG A 119 3.13 -10.64 7.32
C ARG A 119 3.14 -10.03 5.91
N GLU A 120 3.50 -10.81 4.90
CA GLU A 120 3.51 -10.36 3.50
C GLU A 120 2.12 -9.96 3.02
N ARG A 121 1.10 -10.78 3.33
CA ARG A 121 -0.30 -10.44 3.04
C ARG A 121 -0.72 -9.14 3.74
N LYS A 122 -0.31 -8.94 5.00
CA LYS A 122 -0.59 -7.70 5.74
C LYS A 122 0.06 -6.50 5.05
N ILE A 123 1.34 -6.59 4.69
CA ILE A 123 2.05 -5.53 3.96
C ILE A 123 1.37 -5.24 2.62
N GLN A 124 0.99 -6.26 1.86
CA GLN A 124 0.25 -6.10 0.60
C GLN A 124 -1.10 -5.43 0.83
N SER A 125 -1.86 -5.85 1.84
CA SER A 125 -3.13 -5.22 2.21
C SER A 125 -2.98 -3.81 2.76
N GLU A 126 -1.83 -3.44 3.31
CA GLU A 126 -1.59 -2.07 3.82
C GLU A 126 -1.21 -1.08 2.71
N LYS A 127 -0.83 -1.57 1.52
CA LYS A 127 -0.56 -0.72 0.35
C LYS A 127 -1.84 -0.13 -0.23
N THR A 128 -2.98 -0.74 0.04
CA THR A 128 -4.22 -0.48 -0.66
C THR A 128 -5.38 -0.53 0.32
N LYS A 129 -6.42 0.29 0.16
CA LYS A 129 -7.57 0.26 1.07
C LYS A 129 -8.45 -1.00 0.94
N GLY A 130 -8.20 -1.82 -0.09
CA GLY A 130 -8.88 -3.08 -0.39
C GLY A 130 -9.87 -2.98 -1.55
N GLN A 131 -10.42 -4.13 -1.94
CA GLN A 131 -11.31 -4.26 -3.10
C GLN A 131 -12.64 -3.51 -2.92
N ASP A 132 -13.16 -3.44 -1.69
CA ASP A 132 -14.38 -2.68 -1.34
C ASP A 132 -14.26 -1.19 -1.67
N TRP A 133 -13.01 -0.70 -1.76
CA TRP A 133 -12.71 0.68 -2.12
C TRP A 133 -11.80 0.77 -3.35
N PHE A 134 -12.14 -0.02 -4.37
CA PHE A 134 -11.54 -0.02 -5.72
C PHE A 134 -10.01 0.01 -5.71
N ASP A 135 -9.41 -0.67 -4.73
CA ASP A 135 -7.98 -0.72 -4.57
C ASP A 135 -7.30 0.67 -4.52
N LEU A 136 -7.88 1.61 -3.75
CA LEU A 136 -7.29 2.93 -3.54
C LEU A 136 -5.89 2.81 -2.90
N PRO A 137 -4.83 3.31 -3.55
CA PRO A 137 -3.46 3.15 -3.07
C PRO A 137 -3.16 4.05 -1.86
N ALA A 138 -2.22 3.61 -1.03
CA ALA A 138 -1.59 4.41 0.01
C ALA A 138 -0.57 5.34 -0.64
N THR A 139 -1.00 6.54 -1.02
CA THR A 139 -0.12 7.54 -1.61
C THR A 139 0.89 8.09 -0.61
N GLU A 140 2.11 8.32 -1.08
CA GLU A 140 3.17 8.93 -0.28
C GLU A 140 2.81 10.36 0.13
N LEU A 141 3.06 10.68 1.41
CA LEU A 141 2.89 12.01 1.99
C LEU A 141 4.11 12.89 1.67
N THR A 142 4.17 13.37 0.44
CA THR A 142 5.08 14.47 0.06
C THR A 142 4.65 15.76 0.74
N GLU A 143 5.57 16.69 0.98
CA GLU A 143 5.29 17.97 1.66
C GLU A 143 4.18 18.79 0.97
N GLU A 144 4.11 18.77 -0.36
CA GLU A 144 3.06 19.46 -1.14
C GLU A 144 1.66 18.94 -0.80
N LYS A 145 1.49 17.61 -0.88
CA LYS A 145 0.24 16.92 -0.54
C LYS A 145 -0.13 17.10 0.94
N GLN A 146 0.86 17.11 1.83
CA GLN A 146 0.61 17.36 3.24
C GLN A 146 0.02 18.76 3.46
N ARG A 147 0.61 19.79 2.83
CA ARG A 147 0.07 21.17 2.88
C ARG A 147 -1.35 21.24 2.35
N ASP A 148 -1.64 20.59 1.22
CA ASP A 148 -3.00 20.55 0.66
C ASP A 148 -4.00 19.89 1.63
N LEU A 149 -3.64 18.77 2.25
CA LEU A 149 -4.50 18.08 3.23
C LEU A 149 -4.73 18.91 4.50
N GLU A 150 -3.70 19.62 4.98
CA GLU A 150 -3.82 20.54 6.10
C GLU A 150 -4.76 21.71 5.78
N ILE A 151 -4.68 22.25 4.57
CA ILE A 151 -5.60 23.30 4.09
C ILE A 151 -7.04 22.78 4.04
N ILE A 152 -7.28 21.59 3.49
CA ILE A 152 -8.63 21.00 3.43
C ILE A 152 -9.21 20.87 4.83
N ARG A 153 -8.41 20.42 5.80
CA ARG A 153 -8.83 20.32 7.20
C ARG A 153 -9.15 21.70 7.81
N MET A 154 -8.41 22.73 7.45
CA MET A 154 -8.61 24.10 7.91
C MET A 154 -9.55 24.93 7.03
N ARG A 155 -10.32 24.31 6.13
CA ARG A 155 -11.15 25.01 5.13
C ARG A 155 -12.12 26.05 5.71
N ASP A 156 -12.60 25.83 6.94
CA ASP A 156 -13.50 26.74 7.66
C ASP A 156 -12.86 28.12 7.94
N ALA A 157 -11.53 28.21 7.98
CA ALA A 157 -10.82 29.45 8.20
C ALA A 157 -10.54 30.25 6.93
N ILE A 158 -10.65 29.63 5.75
CA ILE A 158 -10.25 30.22 4.46
C ILE A 158 -11.23 31.31 4.02
N ASP A 159 -12.52 30.98 3.94
CA ASP A 159 -13.57 31.93 3.57
C ASP A 159 -14.53 32.15 4.75
N PRO A 160 -14.67 33.38 5.28
CA PRO A 160 -15.60 33.67 6.36
C PRO A 160 -17.08 33.48 6.03
N LYS A 161 -17.44 33.36 4.75
CA LYS A 161 -18.85 33.23 4.35
C LYS A 161 -19.30 31.77 4.36
N THR A 162 -18.42 30.87 3.97
CA THR A 162 -18.73 29.44 3.89
C THR A 162 -18.39 28.75 5.20
N HIS A 163 -19.40 28.22 5.88
CA HIS A 163 -19.20 27.45 7.09
C HIS A 163 -19.31 25.96 6.75
N TYR A 164 -18.30 25.19 7.09
CA TYR A 164 -18.28 23.75 6.84
C TYR A 164 -18.62 22.96 8.11
N ARG A 165 -19.06 21.72 7.93
CA ARG A 165 -19.17 20.78 9.04
C ARG A 165 -17.77 20.52 9.60
N LYS A 166 -17.63 20.67 10.93
CA LYS A 166 -16.36 20.45 11.63
C LYS A 166 -16.03 18.96 11.65
N GLU A 167 -14.81 18.64 11.24
CA GLU A 167 -14.22 17.31 11.36
C GLU A 167 -13.41 17.24 12.65
N ASP A 168 -13.28 16.03 13.20
CA ASP A 168 -12.53 15.79 14.43
C ASP A 168 -11.06 16.14 14.20
N THR A 169 -10.68 17.33 14.65
CA THR A 169 -9.34 17.92 14.47
C THR A 169 -8.26 17.06 15.16
N THR A 170 -8.62 16.12 16.03
CA THR A 170 -7.66 15.22 16.67
C THR A 170 -7.22 14.07 15.74
N GLN A 171 -7.94 13.82 14.64
CA GLN A 171 -7.60 12.73 13.72
C GLN A 171 -6.36 13.05 12.88
N LYS A 172 -5.55 12.01 12.65
CA LYS A 172 -4.38 12.06 11.77
C LYS A 172 -4.82 12.27 10.32
N LEU A 173 -3.94 12.83 9.49
CA LEU A 173 -4.20 12.95 8.05
C LEU A 173 -4.51 11.57 7.44
N PRO A 174 -5.40 11.51 6.43
CA PRO A 174 -5.80 10.24 5.83
C PRO A 174 -4.60 9.53 5.18
N LYS A 175 -4.49 8.22 5.42
CA LYS A 175 -3.42 7.37 4.85
C LYS A 175 -3.64 7.06 3.35
N TYR A 176 -4.88 6.78 2.97
CA TYR A 176 -5.25 6.43 1.59
C TYR A 176 -5.99 7.61 0.99
N PHE A 177 -5.42 8.23 -0.05
CA PHE A 177 -6.03 9.35 -0.75
C PHE A 177 -5.54 9.38 -2.21
N GLN A 178 -6.23 10.12 -3.06
CA GLN A 178 -5.80 10.37 -4.43
C GLN A 178 -6.07 11.83 -4.76
N VAL A 179 -5.12 12.46 -5.44
CA VAL A 179 -5.28 13.83 -5.94
C VAL A 179 -5.71 13.73 -7.40
N GLY A 180 -6.83 14.37 -7.73
CA GLY A 180 -7.39 14.42 -9.07
C GLY A 180 -7.76 15.86 -9.45
N HIS A 181 -8.02 16.07 -10.74
CA HIS A 181 -8.44 17.36 -11.27
C HIS A 181 -9.88 17.24 -11.77
N ILE A 182 -10.65 18.33 -11.64
CA ILE A 182 -12.03 18.38 -12.11
C ILE A 182 -12.02 18.51 -13.65
N VAL A 183 -12.69 17.58 -14.33
CA VAL A 183 -12.93 17.67 -15.77
C VAL A 183 -14.24 18.41 -15.98
N GLU A 184 -14.14 19.62 -16.53
CA GLU A 184 -15.30 20.49 -16.75
C GLU A 184 -16.24 19.92 -17.82
N GLY A 185 -17.54 20.06 -17.58
CA GLY A 185 -18.57 19.70 -18.56
C GLY A 185 -18.55 20.61 -19.78
N LYS A 186 -18.99 20.10 -20.93
CA LYS A 186 -19.07 20.88 -22.18
C LYS A 186 -20.17 21.95 -22.18
N ALA A 187 -21.14 21.85 -21.28
CA ALA A 187 -22.33 22.69 -21.25
C ALA A 187 -22.10 24.07 -20.61
N ASP A 188 -21.15 24.19 -19.67
CA ASP A 188 -20.86 25.45 -18.99
C ASP A 188 -19.43 25.92 -19.31
N PHE A 189 -19.31 26.89 -20.22
CA PHE A 189 -18.03 27.41 -20.68
C PHE A 189 -17.58 28.68 -19.93
N TYR A 190 -18.52 29.50 -19.45
CA TYR A 190 -18.21 30.86 -19.00
C TYR A 190 -18.27 31.03 -17.47
N SER A 191 -19.02 30.21 -16.74
CA SER A 191 -19.13 30.37 -15.27
C SER A 191 -18.20 29.44 -14.50
N SER A 192 -18.27 28.13 -14.72
CA SER A 192 -17.54 27.17 -13.87
C SER A 192 -16.10 26.92 -14.29
N ARG A 193 -15.71 27.33 -15.52
CA ARG A 193 -14.44 26.96 -16.13
C ARG A 193 -13.33 27.93 -15.73
N LEU A 194 -12.23 27.38 -15.24
CA LEU A 194 -11.03 28.16 -14.94
C LEU A 194 -10.19 28.36 -16.21
N THR A 195 -9.61 29.55 -16.37
CA THR A 195 -8.66 29.81 -17.45
C THR A 195 -7.35 29.05 -17.21
N LYS A 196 -6.55 28.85 -18.27
CA LYS A 196 -5.24 28.18 -18.16
C LYS A 196 -4.30 28.82 -17.15
N LYS A 197 -4.44 30.14 -16.91
CA LYS A 197 -3.59 30.88 -15.96
C LYS A 197 -3.99 30.62 -14.52
N GLU A 198 -5.28 30.48 -14.25
CA GLU A 198 -5.83 30.25 -12.91
C GLU A 198 -5.60 28.81 -12.46
N ARG A 199 -5.65 27.83 -13.38
CA ARG A 199 -5.37 26.42 -13.09
C ARG A 199 -3.92 26.23 -12.61
N LYS A 200 -3.74 25.72 -11.39
CA LYS A 200 -2.43 25.40 -10.83
C LYS A 200 -2.27 23.89 -10.61
N ARG A 201 -1.11 23.49 -10.08
CA ARG A 201 -0.81 22.08 -9.82
C ARG A 201 -1.33 21.61 -8.47
N THR A 202 -1.33 22.50 -7.47
CA THR A 202 -1.72 22.20 -6.09
C THR A 202 -2.80 23.16 -5.61
N LEU A 203 -3.59 22.73 -4.63
CA LEU A 203 -4.65 23.55 -4.05
C LEU A 203 -4.09 24.80 -3.36
N VAL A 204 -2.96 24.63 -2.65
CA VAL A 204 -2.26 25.76 -2.01
C VAL A 204 -1.88 26.83 -3.04
N GLU A 205 -1.35 26.43 -4.20
CA GLU A 205 -0.95 27.37 -5.25
C GLU A 205 -2.12 28.16 -5.81
N GLU A 206 -3.30 27.55 -5.95
CA GLU A 206 -4.51 28.24 -6.39
C GLU A 206 -4.92 29.32 -5.40
N ILE A 207 -4.90 29.00 -4.09
CA ILE A 207 -5.23 29.95 -3.03
C ILE A 207 -4.22 31.11 -2.98
N LEU A 208 -2.94 30.82 -3.18
CA LEU A 208 -1.89 31.86 -3.21
C LEU A 208 -1.99 32.76 -4.45
N HIS A 209 -2.57 32.25 -5.54
CA HIS A 209 -2.76 33.03 -6.76
C HIS A 209 -3.88 34.08 -6.63
N ASP A 210 -4.89 33.82 -5.79
CA ASP A 210 -5.99 34.74 -5.53
C ASP A 210 -5.55 35.92 -4.65
N GLN A 211 -5.44 37.09 -5.26
CA GLN A 211 -4.99 38.32 -4.60
C GLN A 211 -5.98 38.81 -3.54
N ASP A 212 -7.28 38.61 -3.74
CA ASP A 212 -8.31 39.09 -2.81
C ASP A 212 -8.29 38.26 -1.53
N LEU A 213 -8.13 36.94 -1.66
CA LEU A 213 -7.94 36.04 -0.51
C LEU A 213 -6.66 36.39 0.24
N MET A 214 -5.55 36.63 -0.47
CA MET A 214 -4.29 37.05 0.15
C MET A 214 -4.42 38.36 0.91
N ALA A 215 -5.08 39.37 0.35
CA ALA A 215 -5.31 40.65 1.02
C ALA A 215 -6.14 40.48 2.30
N LYS A 216 -7.23 39.70 2.25
CA LYS A 216 -8.09 39.41 3.41
C LYS A 216 -7.32 38.65 4.50
N ASN A 217 -6.56 37.63 4.12
CA ASN A 217 -5.78 36.82 5.05
C ASN A 217 -4.67 37.64 5.71
N LYS A 218 -3.97 38.48 4.94
CA LYS A 218 -2.96 39.41 5.47
C LYS A 218 -3.56 40.36 6.49
N LYS A 219 -4.71 40.98 6.18
CA LYS A 219 -5.41 41.89 7.12
C LYS A 219 -5.82 41.16 8.41
N ARG A 220 -6.42 39.98 8.29
CA ARG A 220 -6.80 39.16 9.46
C ARG A 220 -5.59 38.79 10.31
N TYR A 221 -4.51 38.39 9.67
CA TYR A 221 -3.27 38.05 10.35
C TYR A 221 -2.69 39.24 11.12
N THR A 222 -2.64 40.43 10.51
CA THR A 222 -2.17 41.65 11.19
C THR A 222 -3.05 42.00 12.39
N ASP A 223 -4.37 41.86 12.27
CA ASP A 223 -5.31 42.13 13.36
C ASP A 223 -5.13 41.15 14.53
N ILE A 224 -4.92 39.86 14.22
CA ILE A 224 -4.62 38.83 15.22
C ILE A 224 -3.30 39.14 15.92
N LYS A 225 -2.24 39.48 15.17
CA LYS A 225 -0.93 39.82 15.75
C LYS A 225 -0.98 41.08 16.60
N ALA A 226 -1.72 42.11 16.18
CA ALA A 226 -1.95 43.30 16.99
C ALA A 226 -2.67 42.95 18.30
N ARG A 227 -3.70 42.11 18.25
CA ARG A 227 -4.44 41.63 19.43
C ARG A 227 -3.54 40.82 20.36
N GLU A 228 -2.74 39.89 19.83
CA GLU A 228 -1.76 39.09 20.60
C GLU A 228 -0.70 39.97 21.29
N ALA A 229 -0.23 41.03 20.63
CA ALA A 229 0.76 41.94 21.20
C ALA A 229 0.19 42.74 22.38
N ILE A 230 -1.08 43.16 22.29
CA ILE A 230 -1.80 43.84 23.39
C ILE A 230 -1.91 42.90 24.60
N THR A 231 -2.27 41.64 24.40
CA THR A 231 -2.49 40.68 25.49
C THR A 231 -1.19 40.22 26.16
N LYS A 232 -0.12 39.97 25.39
CA LYS A 232 1.15 39.42 25.93
C LYS A 232 2.05 40.45 26.62
N ARG A 233 2.16 41.68 26.11
CA ARG A 233 3.09 42.71 26.62
C ARG A 233 2.43 44.08 26.88
N GLY A 234 1.41 44.42 26.09
CA GLY A 234 0.76 45.74 26.15
C GLY A 234 -0.05 46.03 27.41
N SER A 235 -0.63 45.02 28.07
CA SER A 235 -1.41 45.22 29.30
C SER A 235 -0.55 45.67 30.49
N PHE A 236 0.66 45.10 30.63
CA PHE A 236 1.55 45.36 31.75
C PHE A 236 2.39 46.64 31.54
N GLN A 237 2.86 46.90 30.32
CA GLN A 237 3.73 48.05 30.03
C GLN A 237 2.99 49.38 29.96
N ARG A 238 1.72 49.40 29.50
CA ARG A 238 0.93 50.65 29.44
C ARG A 238 0.59 51.22 30.82
N ARG A 239 0.64 50.42 31.88
CA ARG A 239 0.38 50.89 33.26
C ARG A 239 1.59 51.57 33.92
N GLY A 240 2.82 51.21 33.55
CA GLY A 240 4.04 51.71 34.19
C GLY A 240 4.46 53.13 33.78
N GLY A 241 4.15 53.55 32.55
CA GLY A 241 4.61 54.82 31.98
C GLY A 241 3.75 56.05 32.30
N LEU A 242 2.44 55.88 32.52
CA LEU A 242 1.51 56.99 32.71
C LEU A 242 1.55 57.59 34.13
N SER A 243 1.98 56.82 35.13
CA SER A 243 2.05 57.28 36.54
C SER A 243 3.14 58.34 36.80
N LYS A 244 4.26 58.30 36.05
CA LYS A 244 5.38 59.23 36.26
C LYS A 244 5.11 60.65 35.73
N ARG A 245 4.24 60.80 34.73
CA ARG A 245 3.95 62.11 34.09
C ARG A 245 3.00 62.99 34.93
N SER A 246 2.09 62.37 35.69
CA SER A 246 1.19 63.07 36.63
C SER A 246 1.92 63.75 37.79
N LYS A 247 3.03 63.17 38.27
CA LYS A 247 3.79 63.71 39.40
C LYS A 247 4.53 65.01 39.08
N HIS A 248 4.95 65.21 37.83
CA HIS A 248 5.68 66.42 37.41
C HIS A 248 4.76 67.62 37.17
N ILE A 249 3.50 67.40 36.79
CA ILE A 249 2.53 68.49 36.56
C ILE A 249 2.11 69.13 37.90
N LYS A 250 2.01 68.35 38.99
CA LYS A 250 1.71 68.87 40.33
C LYS A 250 2.88 69.62 40.99
N GLN A 251 4.12 69.42 40.54
CA GLN A 251 5.29 70.13 41.06
C GLN A 251 5.49 71.52 40.43
N LYS A 252 4.82 71.81 39.31
CA LYS A 252 4.96 73.08 38.56
C LYS A 252 3.88 74.12 38.88
N GLN A 253 3.01 73.83 39.86
CA GLN A 253 1.91 74.70 40.33
C GLN A 253 2.10 75.18 41.77
N LYS A 254 3.34 75.25 42.27
CA LYS A 254 3.71 75.93 43.52
C LYS A 254 4.75 76.98 43.25
#